data_AF-A0A2E5Q4B2-F1
#
_entry.id   AF-A0A2E5Q4B2-F1
#
_cell.length_a   1.000
_cell.length_b   1.000
_cell.length_c   1.000
_cell.angle_alpha   90.00
_cell.angle_beta   90.00
_cell.angle_gamma   90.00
#
_symmetry.space_group_name_H-M   'P 1'
#
loop_
_entity.id
_entity.type
_entity.pdbx_description
1 polymer ?
#
loop_
_entity_poly.entity_id
_entity_poly.type
_entity_poly.pdbx_seq_one_letter_code
_entity_poly.pdbx_strand_id
1 'polypeptide(L)'
;MINGALAGHSKRVVPDGRTFAYVLHDADIRLTVTQKDVRSIQLAKAALYAGVRLLLDKLGVEQVDRIRLAGAFGSQIDVKYAMVLGLIPDCPLASVTSAGNAAGTGAHIALVDANARVEIEREVRRIEKVETAIESRFQEHFVQAMGIPHHSAAFPYLASEVELPTPVAAGAVTSGRGRRRRQR
;
A
#
# COMPACT_ATOMS: atom_id res chain seq x y z
N MET A 1 -0.34 -13.35 2.78
CA MET A 1 0.47 -14.46 3.30
C MET A 1 0.79 -15.38 2.14
N ILE A 2 2.02 -15.89 2.03
CA ILE A 2 2.39 -16.90 1.04
C ILE A 2 1.72 -18.20 1.46
N ASN A 3 0.71 -18.63 0.69
CA ASN A 3 -0.10 -19.79 1.03
C ASN A 3 0.62 -21.08 0.62
N GLY A 4 1.09 -21.86 1.61
CA GLY A 4 1.76 -23.13 1.38
C GLY A 4 0.92 -24.21 0.68
N ALA A 5 -0.41 -24.13 0.76
CA ALA A 5 -1.30 -25.03 0.02
C ALA A 5 -1.13 -24.90 -1.51
N LEU A 6 -0.58 -23.77 -1.98
CA LEU A 6 -0.28 -23.53 -3.39
C LEU A 6 1.04 -24.16 -3.84
N ALA A 7 1.82 -24.79 -2.96
CA ALA A 7 3.03 -25.52 -3.37
C ALA A 7 2.74 -26.66 -4.36
N GLY A 8 1.55 -27.26 -4.30
CA GLY A 8 1.09 -28.22 -5.31
C GLY A 8 0.82 -27.60 -6.69
N HIS A 9 0.56 -26.29 -6.76
CA HIS A 9 0.28 -25.55 -7.98
C HIS A 9 1.53 -24.90 -8.59
N SER A 10 2.56 -24.62 -7.78
CA SER A 10 3.80 -24.01 -8.23
C SER A 10 4.99 -24.49 -7.43
N LYS A 11 5.99 -25.03 -8.14
CA LYS A 11 7.30 -25.41 -7.58
C LYS A 11 8.07 -24.23 -6.98
N ARG A 12 7.64 -22.98 -7.24
CA ARG A 12 8.25 -21.77 -6.69
C ARG A 12 7.85 -21.50 -5.25
N VAL A 13 6.78 -22.12 -4.73
CA VAL A 13 6.40 -21.99 -3.31
C VAL A 13 7.13 -23.06 -2.52
N VAL A 14 8.06 -22.63 -1.67
CA VAL A 14 8.91 -23.53 -0.89
C VAL A 14 8.77 -23.28 0.61
N PRO A 15 8.96 -24.30 1.47
CA PRO A 15 8.99 -24.10 2.92
C PRO A 15 10.14 -23.15 3.34
N ASP A 16 9.85 -22.26 4.29
CA ASP A 16 10.81 -21.35 4.92
C ASP A 16 10.54 -21.28 6.43
N GLY A 17 11.21 -22.16 7.17
CA GLY A 17 11.00 -22.36 8.61
C GLY A 17 9.55 -22.76 8.94
N ARG A 18 8.83 -21.87 9.65
CA ARG A 18 7.40 -22.06 10.00
C ARG A 18 6.45 -21.43 8.96
N THR A 19 6.99 -20.89 7.89
CA THR A 19 6.28 -20.16 6.83
C THR A 19 6.68 -20.69 5.46
N PHE A 20 6.38 -19.93 4.41
CA PHE A 20 6.71 -20.25 3.03
C PHE A 20 7.38 -19.04 2.37
N ALA A 21 8.20 -19.31 1.36
CA ALA A 21 8.82 -18.31 0.50
C ALA A 21 8.45 -18.58 -0.97
N TYR A 22 8.52 -17.55 -1.79
CA TYR A 22 8.33 -17.66 -3.24
C TYR A 22 9.67 -17.45 -3.95
N VAL A 23 10.10 -18.44 -4.73
CA VAL A 23 11.35 -18.41 -5.48
C VAL A 23 11.14 -17.68 -6.81
N LEU A 24 11.80 -16.52 -6.94
CA LEU A 24 11.79 -15.71 -8.17
C LEU A 24 12.82 -16.22 -9.17
N HIS A 25 13.99 -16.60 -8.66
CA HIS A 25 15.11 -17.08 -9.46
C HIS A 25 15.86 -18.16 -8.66
N ASP A 26 16.21 -19.26 -9.35
CA ASP A 26 16.84 -20.44 -8.75
C ASP A 26 18.01 -20.92 -9.61
N ALA A 27 19.06 -20.11 -9.70
CA ALA A 27 20.33 -20.47 -10.33
C ALA A 27 21.50 -20.14 -9.36
N ASP A 28 22.58 -19.55 -9.85
CA ASP A 28 23.79 -19.27 -9.06
C ASP A 28 23.52 -18.41 -7.82
N ILE A 29 22.60 -17.44 -7.95
CA ILE A 29 22.10 -16.64 -6.83
C ILE A 29 20.61 -16.90 -6.70
N ARG A 30 20.21 -17.56 -5.60
CA ARG A 30 18.80 -17.77 -5.30
C ARG A 30 18.15 -16.46 -4.84
N LEU A 31 17.11 -16.03 -5.55
CA LEU A 31 16.29 -14.86 -5.19
C LEU A 31 14.91 -15.33 -4.74
N THR A 32 14.53 -14.96 -3.53
CA THR A 32 13.24 -15.32 -2.94
C THR A 32 12.53 -14.10 -2.35
N VAL A 33 11.21 -14.19 -2.31
CA VAL A 33 10.34 -13.30 -1.52
C VAL A 33 9.87 -14.09 -0.31
N THR A 34 10.24 -13.63 0.88
CA THR A 34 9.88 -14.30 2.13
C THR A 34 8.55 -13.78 2.67
N GLN A 35 8.00 -14.50 3.66
CA GLN A 35 6.83 -14.03 4.38
C GLN A 35 7.09 -12.69 5.11
N LYS A 36 8.33 -12.45 5.54
CA LYS A 36 8.74 -11.19 6.18
C LYS A 36 8.71 -10.03 5.18
N ASP A 37 9.17 -10.25 3.95
CA ASP A 37 9.16 -9.22 2.90
C ASP A 37 7.73 -8.81 2.54
N VAL A 38 6.84 -9.80 2.36
CA VAL A 38 5.40 -9.54 2.16
C VAL A 38 4.84 -8.72 3.32
N ARG A 39 5.21 -9.04 4.57
CA ARG A 39 4.74 -8.29 5.73
C ARG A 39 5.26 -6.86 5.76
N SER A 40 6.53 -6.63 5.40
CA SER A 40 7.11 -5.28 5.32
C SER A 40 6.37 -4.43 4.28
N ILE A 41 6.06 -5.00 3.11
CA ILE A 41 5.28 -4.31 2.08
C ILE A 41 3.87 -3.99 2.58
N GLN A 42 3.20 -4.96 3.22
CA GLN A 42 1.86 -4.73 3.79
C GLN A 42 1.86 -3.59 4.81
N LEU A 43 2.85 -3.52 5.69
CA LEU A 43 2.96 -2.44 6.68
C LEU A 43 3.17 -1.08 6.01
N ALA A 44 4.08 -1.01 5.04
CA ALA A 44 4.39 0.24 4.34
C ALA A 44 3.17 0.76 3.55
N LYS A 45 2.52 -0.13 2.79
CA LYS A 45 1.36 0.26 1.97
C LYS A 45 0.13 0.57 2.82
N ALA A 46 -0.06 -0.13 3.95
CA ALA A 46 -1.15 0.15 4.87
C ALA A 46 -1.02 1.52 5.54
N ALA A 47 0.21 1.93 5.90
CA ALA A 47 0.47 3.26 6.43
C ALA A 47 0.08 4.36 5.44
N LEU A 48 0.46 4.20 4.16
CA LEU A 48 0.13 5.18 3.12
C LEU A 48 -1.38 5.27 2.89
N TYR A 49 -2.05 4.12 2.69
CA TYR A 49 -3.50 4.08 2.48
C TYR A 49 -4.27 4.66 3.68
N ALA A 50 -3.87 4.30 4.91
CA ALA A 50 -4.50 4.80 6.13
C ALA A 50 -4.36 6.32 6.28
N GLY A 51 -3.20 6.86 5.93
CA GLY A 51 -2.98 8.31 5.89
C GLY A 51 -3.93 8.99 4.90
N VAL A 52 -4.04 8.46 3.68
CA VAL A 52 -4.96 9.01 2.67
C VAL A 52 -6.41 8.93 3.13
N ARG A 53 -6.87 7.77 3.63
CA ARG A 53 -8.26 7.60 4.10
C ARG A 53 -8.60 8.53 5.28
N LEU A 54 -7.66 8.72 6.20
CA LEU A 54 -7.84 9.67 7.30
C LEU A 54 -8.03 11.11 6.80
N LEU A 55 -7.28 11.53 5.77
CA LEU A 55 -7.45 12.84 5.16
C LEU A 55 -8.81 12.98 4.46
N LEU A 56 -9.25 11.94 3.75
CA LEU A 56 -10.58 11.91 3.12
C LEU A 56 -11.70 12.04 4.17
N ASP A 57 -11.58 11.34 5.30
CA ASP A 57 -12.53 11.44 6.41
C ASP A 57 -12.61 12.87 6.97
N LYS A 58 -11.46 13.53 7.17
CA LYS A 58 -11.41 14.91 7.68
C LYS A 58 -11.99 15.91 6.70
N LEU A 59 -11.80 15.68 5.40
CA LEU A 59 -12.36 16.50 4.33
C LEU A 59 -13.85 16.19 4.06
N GLY A 60 -14.41 15.12 4.65
CA GLY A 60 -15.79 14.70 4.43
C GLY A 60 -16.04 14.21 3.00
N VAL A 61 -15.01 13.68 2.33
CA VAL A 61 -15.10 13.16 0.96
C VAL A 61 -14.86 11.66 0.95
N GLU A 62 -15.51 10.96 0.01
CA GLU A 62 -15.38 9.50 -0.07
C GLU A 62 -14.40 9.03 -1.15
N GLN A 63 -14.17 9.85 -2.17
CA GLN A 63 -13.41 9.48 -3.35
C GLN A 63 -12.46 10.61 -3.76
N VAL A 64 -11.42 10.23 -4.52
CA VAL A 64 -10.47 11.16 -5.12
C VAL A 64 -10.63 11.14 -6.64
N ASP A 65 -10.72 12.32 -7.25
CA ASP A 65 -10.87 12.42 -8.70
C ASP A 65 -9.57 12.12 -9.44
N ARG A 66 -8.43 12.49 -8.83
CA ARG A 66 -7.09 12.40 -9.42
C ARG A 66 -6.04 12.12 -8.36
N ILE A 67 -5.03 11.35 -8.72
CA ILE A 67 -3.88 11.04 -7.87
C ILE A 67 -2.61 11.43 -8.60
N ARG A 68 -1.71 12.17 -7.93
CA ARG A 68 -0.37 12.47 -8.44
C ARG A 68 0.69 11.86 -7.53
N LEU A 69 1.50 10.97 -8.10
CA LEU A 69 2.57 10.28 -7.39
C LEU A 69 3.91 10.99 -7.62
N ALA A 70 4.45 11.59 -6.57
CA ALA A 70 5.76 12.22 -6.59
C ALA A 70 6.84 11.31 -5.99
N GLY A 71 8.10 11.65 -6.24
CA GLY A 71 9.27 10.94 -5.72
C GLY A 71 9.71 9.77 -6.59
N ALA A 72 10.86 9.18 -6.24
CA ALA A 72 11.49 8.11 -7.03
C ALA A 72 10.59 6.87 -7.18
N PHE A 73 9.77 6.57 -6.16
CA PHE A 73 8.76 5.51 -6.26
C PHE A 73 7.64 5.89 -7.23
N GLY A 74 7.12 7.11 -7.13
CA GLY A 74 6.02 7.57 -7.98
C GLY A 74 6.35 7.67 -9.47
N SER A 75 7.63 7.75 -9.86
CA SER A 75 8.06 7.81 -11.26
C SER A 75 8.29 6.45 -11.92
N GLN A 76 8.49 5.39 -11.14
CA GLN A 76 8.82 4.06 -11.65
C GLN A 76 7.73 3.01 -11.38
N ILE A 77 6.76 3.34 -10.51
CA ILE A 77 5.70 2.40 -10.15
C ILE A 77 4.62 2.38 -11.23
N ASP A 78 4.23 1.17 -11.63
CA ASP A 78 3.04 0.96 -12.43
C ASP A 78 1.80 1.22 -11.57
N VAL A 79 0.96 2.15 -12.04
CA VAL A 79 -0.24 2.62 -11.35
C VAL A 79 -1.21 1.48 -11.07
N LYS A 80 -1.42 0.60 -12.05
CA LYS A 80 -2.35 -0.52 -11.93
C LYS A 80 -1.89 -1.43 -10.81
N TYR A 81 -0.60 -1.80 -10.79
CA TYR A 81 -0.07 -2.67 -9.73
C TYR A 81 0.02 -1.96 -8.37
N ALA A 82 0.24 -0.65 -8.32
CA ALA A 82 0.15 0.13 -7.08
C ALA A 82 -1.26 0.05 -6.46
N MET A 83 -2.29 0.14 -7.31
CA MET A 83 -3.68 0.02 -6.88
C MET A 83 -4.05 -1.41 -6.50
N VAL A 84 -3.60 -2.43 -7.26
CA VAL A 84 -3.73 -3.86 -6.89
C VAL A 84 -3.11 -4.15 -5.53
N LEU A 85 -1.95 -3.55 -5.24
CA LEU A 85 -1.31 -3.68 -3.94
C LEU A 85 -2.11 -3.01 -2.81
N GLY A 86 -2.97 -2.04 -3.16
CA GLY A 86 -3.68 -1.16 -2.22
C GLY A 86 -2.76 -0.10 -1.61
N LEU A 87 -1.76 0.35 -2.38
CA LEU A 87 -0.88 1.45 -1.99
C LEU A 87 -1.60 2.80 -2.07
N ILE A 88 -2.48 2.94 -3.04
CA ILE A 88 -3.30 4.13 -3.31
C ILE A 88 -4.79 3.79 -3.21
N PRO A 89 -5.67 4.76 -2.90
CA PRO A 89 -7.11 4.54 -2.97
C PRO A 89 -7.56 4.26 -4.41
N ASP A 90 -8.76 3.72 -4.53
CA ASP A 90 -9.39 3.46 -5.82
C ASP A 90 -9.68 4.77 -6.55
N CYS A 91 -9.35 4.81 -7.83
CA CYS A 91 -9.46 5.97 -8.70
C CYS A 91 -9.43 5.47 -10.16
N PRO A 92 -10.05 6.15 -11.13
CA PRO A 92 -9.85 5.80 -12.54
C PRO A 92 -8.35 5.77 -12.87
N LEU A 93 -7.85 4.67 -13.44
CA LEU A 93 -6.41 4.51 -13.69
C LEU A 93 -5.84 5.64 -14.56
N ALA A 94 -6.63 6.13 -15.53
CA ALA A 94 -6.28 7.26 -16.39
C ALA A 94 -6.11 8.60 -15.62
N SER A 95 -6.66 8.70 -14.41
CA SER A 95 -6.56 9.87 -13.54
C SER A 95 -5.40 9.80 -12.54
N VAL A 96 -4.60 8.73 -12.57
CA VAL A 96 -3.42 8.57 -11.72
C VAL A 96 -2.17 8.77 -12.56
N THR A 97 -1.37 9.78 -12.20
CA THR A 97 -0.20 10.19 -12.99
C THR A 97 1.03 10.39 -12.11
N SER A 98 2.22 10.25 -12.70
CA SER A 98 3.46 10.60 -12.02
C SER A 98 3.71 12.11 -12.08
N ALA A 99 4.11 12.69 -10.95
CA ALA A 99 4.63 14.04 -10.85
C ALA A 99 6.17 14.08 -10.85
N GLY A 100 6.83 12.92 -10.97
CA GLY A 100 8.29 12.83 -10.96
C GLY A 100 8.92 13.39 -9.68
N ASN A 101 10.10 14.01 -9.80
CA ASN A 101 10.73 14.71 -8.70
C ASN A 101 10.08 16.10 -8.50
N ALA A 102 8.89 16.11 -7.89
CA ALA A 102 8.15 17.34 -7.63
C ALA A 102 8.92 18.33 -6.75
N ALA A 103 9.68 17.85 -5.76
CA ALA A 103 10.51 18.69 -4.89
C ALA A 103 11.62 19.40 -5.68
N GLY A 104 12.34 18.67 -6.53
CA GLY A 104 13.36 19.25 -7.41
C GLY A 104 12.79 20.23 -8.43
N THR A 105 11.63 19.89 -9.00
CA THR A 105 10.91 20.77 -9.94
C THR A 105 10.48 22.07 -9.26
N GLY A 106 9.90 21.98 -8.06
CA GLY A 106 9.52 23.15 -7.26
C GLY A 106 10.71 24.03 -6.87
N ALA A 107 11.84 23.41 -6.48
CA ALA A 107 13.08 24.14 -6.19
C ALA A 107 13.63 24.88 -7.42
N HIS A 108 13.59 24.26 -8.60
CA HIS A 108 13.99 24.90 -9.85
C HIS A 108 13.06 26.08 -10.20
N ILE A 109 11.75 25.91 -10.09
CA ILE A 109 10.77 26.99 -10.32
C ILE A 109 11.05 28.16 -9.37
N ALA A 110 11.21 27.89 -8.07
CA ALA A 110 11.55 28.91 -7.09
C ALA A 110 12.89 29.58 -7.42
N LEU A 111 13.89 28.86 -7.94
CA LEU A 111 15.18 29.45 -8.28
C LEU A 111 15.06 30.52 -9.38
N VAL A 112 14.30 30.23 -10.44
CA VAL A 112 14.24 31.07 -11.65
C VAL A 112 13.07 32.06 -11.70
N ASP A 113 12.08 31.93 -10.81
CA ASP A 113 10.91 32.81 -10.74
C ASP A 113 10.69 33.33 -9.31
N ALA A 114 10.88 34.64 -9.11
CA ALA A 114 10.69 35.31 -7.83
C ALA A 114 9.21 35.38 -7.40
N ASN A 115 8.27 35.50 -8.34
CA ASN A 115 6.84 35.50 -8.03
C ASN A 115 6.38 34.13 -7.55
N ALA A 116 6.92 33.06 -8.15
CA ALA A 116 6.64 31.69 -7.73
C ALA A 116 7.08 31.43 -6.26
N ARG A 117 8.16 32.08 -5.78
CA ARG A 117 8.54 31.99 -4.36
C ARG A 117 7.45 32.54 -3.45
N VAL A 118 6.92 33.72 -3.78
CA VAL A 118 5.85 34.37 -3.00
C VAL A 118 4.58 33.52 -3.02
N GLU A 119 4.26 32.90 -4.15
CA GLU A 119 3.13 31.98 -4.25
C GLU A 119 3.32 30.74 -3.37
N ILE A 120 4.48 30.08 -3.45
CA ILE A 120 4.82 28.92 -2.62
C ILE A 120 4.73 29.27 -1.12
N GLU A 121 5.31 30.40 -0.70
CA GLU A 121 5.24 30.86 0.70
C GLU A 121 3.79 31.09 1.17
N ARG A 122 2.93 31.61 0.29
CA ARG A 122 1.50 31.80 0.58
C ARG A 122 0.80 30.46 0.74
N GLU A 123 1.05 29.51 -0.16
CA GLU A 123 0.40 28.20 -0.11
C GLU A 123 0.85 27.36 1.09
N VAL A 124 2.13 27.41 1.46
CA VAL A 124 2.63 26.71 2.66
C VAL A 124 1.89 27.14 3.93
N ARG A 125 1.50 28.41 4.04
CA ARG A 125 0.73 28.93 5.20
C ARG A 125 -0.71 28.41 5.27
N ARG A 126 -1.22 27.81 4.20
CA ARG A 126 -2.57 27.22 4.13
C ARG A 126 -2.57 25.72 4.41
N ILE A 127 -1.40 25.09 4.47
CA ILE A 127 -1.28 23.65 4.72
C ILE A 127 -1.56 23.37 6.21
N GLU A 128 -2.58 22.56 6.47
CA GLU A 128 -2.84 22.01 7.79
C GLU A 128 -2.12 20.67 7.95
N LYS A 129 -1.30 20.56 9.00
CA LYS A 129 -0.63 19.30 9.35
C LYS A 129 -1.58 18.42 10.15
N VAL A 130 -1.89 17.24 9.61
CA VAL A 130 -2.57 16.16 10.35
C VAL A 130 -1.52 15.20 10.92
N GLU A 131 -1.45 15.12 12.25
CA GLU A 131 -0.52 14.22 12.95
C GLU A 131 -1.17 12.85 13.12
N THR A 132 -0.80 11.88 12.28
CA THR A 132 -1.43 10.55 12.26
C THR A 132 -1.28 9.77 13.58
N ALA A 133 -0.25 10.07 14.36
CA ALA A 133 0.05 9.37 15.62
C ALA A 133 -1.00 9.60 16.73
N ILE A 134 -1.73 10.71 16.68
CA ILE A 134 -2.76 11.07 17.69
C ILE A 134 -4.18 10.84 17.19
N GLU A 135 -4.33 10.41 15.94
CA GLU A 135 -5.61 10.27 15.27
C GLU A 135 -6.21 8.89 15.56
N SER A 136 -7.31 8.86 16.31
CA SER A 136 -7.92 7.63 16.84
C SER A 136 -8.29 6.62 15.75
N ARG A 137 -8.69 7.10 14.57
CA ARG A 137 -9.09 6.26 13.43
C ARG A 137 -7.92 5.76 12.58
N PHE A 138 -6.71 6.30 12.76
CA PHE A 138 -5.56 5.89 11.94
C PHE A 138 -5.27 4.39 12.10
N GLN A 139 -5.27 3.87 13.33
CA GLN A 139 -5.01 2.46 13.59
C GLN A 139 -6.10 1.56 12.99
N GLU A 140 -7.36 1.99 13.00
CA GLU A 140 -8.46 1.27 12.37
C GLU A 140 -8.23 1.16 10.85
N HIS A 141 -8.01 2.29 10.19
CA HIS A 141 -7.70 2.34 8.75
C HIS A 141 -6.47 1.52 8.39
N PHE A 142 -5.43 1.58 9.22
CA PHE A 142 -4.20 0.81 9.05
C PHE A 142 -4.45 -0.70 9.07
N VAL A 143 -5.20 -1.19 10.06
CA VAL A 143 -5.52 -2.63 10.15
C VAL A 143 -6.33 -3.07 8.94
N GLN A 144 -7.34 -2.30 8.53
CA GLN A 144 -8.16 -2.61 7.36
C GLN A 144 -7.34 -2.60 6.05
N ALA A 145 -6.36 -1.70 5.96
CA ALA A 145 -5.43 -1.61 4.84
C ALA A 145 -4.34 -2.69 4.84
N MET A 146 -4.30 -3.64 5.76
CA MET A 146 -3.34 -4.75 5.72
C MET A 146 -3.69 -5.83 4.67
N GLY A 147 -4.95 -5.93 4.27
CA GLY A 147 -5.40 -6.81 3.18
C GLY A 147 -4.88 -6.33 1.83
N ILE A 148 -4.83 -7.15 0.79
CA ILE A 148 -4.41 -6.73 -0.56
C ILE A 148 -5.61 -6.94 -1.51
N PRO A 149 -6.15 -5.88 -2.14
CA PRO A 149 -5.75 -4.47 -1.98
C PRO A 149 -6.16 -3.90 -0.61
N HIS A 150 -7.24 -4.40 -0.01
CA HIS A 150 -7.75 -3.98 1.29
C HIS A 150 -8.68 -5.08 1.87
N HIS A 151 -9.01 -5.04 3.17
CA HIS A 151 -9.91 -6.04 3.77
C HIS A 151 -11.38 -5.85 3.41
N SER A 152 -11.89 -4.61 3.42
CA SER A 152 -13.32 -4.31 3.21
C SER A 152 -13.66 -3.37 2.06
N ALA A 153 -12.76 -2.46 1.64
CA ALA A 153 -13.03 -1.53 0.55
C ALA A 153 -13.19 -2.25 -0.79
N ALA A 154 -14.15 -1.79 -1.60
CA ALA A 154 -14.64 -2.51 -2.78
C ALA A 154 -13.79 -2.35 -4.05
N PHE A 155 -13.04 -1.25 -4.18
CA PHE A 155 -12.23 -0.93 -5.36
C PHE A 155 -12.95 -1.14 -6.72
N PRO A 156 -14.10 -0.50 -6.97
CA PRO A 156 -14.86 -0.68 -8.21
C PRO A 156 -14.08 -0.32 -9.49
N TYR A 157 -13.24 0.73 -9.50
CA TYR A 157 -12.45 1.09 -10.68
C TYR A 157 -11.35 0.06 -10.95
N LEU A 158 -10.69 -0.45 -9.91
CA LEU A 158 -9.75 -1.55 -10.09
C LEU A 158 -10.45 -2.82 -10.58
N ALA A 159 -11.62 -3.14 -10.04
CA ALA A 159 -12.38 -4.35 -10.40
C ALA A 159 -12.84 -4.36 -11.86
N SER A 160 -12.97 -3.19 -12.51
CA SER A 160 -13.22 -3.12 -13.95
C SER A 160 -11.98 -3.40 -14.81
N GLU A 161 -10.77 -3.36 -14.22
CA GLU A 161 -9.48 -3.44 -14.92
C GLU A 161 -8.73 -4.76 -14.66
N VAL A 162 -9.07 -5.45 -13.57
CA VAL A 162 -8.52 -6.75 -13.18
C VAL A 162 -9.56 -7.64 -12.50
N GLU A 163 -9.38 -8.94 -12.66
CA GLU A 163 -10.10 -9.93 -11.85
C GLU A 163 -9.52 -9.94 -10.43
N LEU A 164 -10.33 -9.50 -9.45
CA LEU A 164 -9.93 -9.50 -8.05
C LEU A 164 -10.20 -10.87 -7.41
N PRO A 165 -9.26 -11.39 -6.59
CA PRO A 165 -9.47 -12.65 -5.90
C PRO A 165 -10.61 -12.53 -4.88
N THR A 166 -11.37 -13.61 -4.71
CA THR A 166 -12.44 -13.66 -3.71
C THR A 166 -11.87 -13.40 -2.31
N PRO A 167 -12.47 -12.48 -1.52
CA PRO A 167 -11.99 -12.20 -0.18
C PRO A 167 -11.96 -13.47 0.68
N VAL A 168 -10.79 -13.84 1.18
CA VAL A 168 -10.66 -14.93 2.15
C VAL A 168 -11.01 -14.36 3.52
N ALA A 169 -12.07 -14.89 4.15
CA ALA A 169 -12.52 -14.42 5.47
C ALA A 169 -11.36 -14.42 6.48
N ALA A 170 -11.21 -13.31 7.21
CA ALA A 170 -10.07 -13.00 8.08
C ALA A 170 -9.83 -13.96 9.28
N GLY A 171 -10.59 -15.06 9.40
CA GLY A 171 -10.53 -16.00 10.52
C GLY A 171 -9.86 -17.36 10.23
N ALA A 172 -9.49 -17.68 8.99
CA ALA A 172 -9.09 -19.05 8.64
C ALA A 172 -7.61 -19.41 8.92
N VAL A 173 -6.76 -18.48 9.37
CA VAL A 173 -5.29 -18.70 9.40
C VAL A 173 -4.68 -18.67 10.81
N THR A 174 -5.49 -18.87 11.86
CA THR A 174 -4.97 -19.04 13.23
C THR A 174 -5.51 -20.30 13.91
N SER A 175 -5.21 -21.49 13.38
CA SER A 175 -5.40 -22.76 14.09
C SER A 175 -4.10 -23.58 14.12
N GLY A 176 -3.08 -23.03 14.79
CA GLY A 176 -1.82 -23.71 15.05
C GLY A 176 -1.25 -23.50 16.45
N ARG A 177 -2.03 -22.95 17.40
CA ARG A 177 -1.66 -22.91 18.82
C ARG A 177 -2.28 -24.11 19.53
N GLY A 178 -1.57 -25.24 19.48
CA GLY A 178 -1.84 -26.39 20.34
C GLY A 178 -1.83 -25.96 21.81
N ARG A 179 -3.00 -25.98 22.43
CA ARG A 179 -3.20 -25.73 23.85
C ARG A 179 -2.65 -26.94 24.61
N ARG A 180 -1.39 -26.88 25.06
CA ARG A 180 -0.81 -27.89 25.96
C ARG A 180 -1.55 -27.80 27.31
N ARG A 181 -2.48 -28.73 27.51
CA ARG A 181 -3.21 -28.93 28.77
C ARG A 181 -2.20 -29.44 29.81
N ARG A 182 -1.79 -28.56 30.74
CA ARG A 182 -1.03 -28.97 31.94
C ARG A 182 -2.00 -29.74 32.85
N GLN A 183 -1.79 -31.05 32.98
CA GLN A 183 -2.27 -31.83 34.10
C GLN A 183 -1.13 -31.94 35.11
N ARG A 184 -1.28 -31.30 36.26
CA ARG A 184 -0.87 -31.78 37.58
C ARG A 184 -1.85 -31.19 38.58
#